data_AF-H2MY09-F1
#
_entry.id   AF-H2MY09-F1
#
_cell.length_a   1.000
_cell.length_b   1.000
_cell.length_c   1.000
_cell.angle_alpha   90.00
_cell.angle_beta   90.00
_cell.angle_gamma   90.00
#
_symmetry.space_group_name_H-M   'P 1'
#
loop_
_entity.id
_entity.type
_entity.pdbx_description
1 polymer ?
#
loop_
_entity_poly.entity_id
_entity_poly.type
_entity_poly.pdbx_seq_one_letter_code
_entity_poly.pdbx_strand_id
1 'polypeptide(L)'
;MTSPKPTTMEPTCMNESLHRQTSIIVILTTCNIVTCNVAGSQTLDKSCGAGVFGSALAHGEMVQDFIPPWMKVLDHADPHSLKYIRVYRSLCELMVLIQTIIQDPVALSEVENLQEILREMVTRNDSESLELKGPEERGILFEQWSLQLVTTVQTWSQNLEDGAFKKQVSFLTKDILPLLLKWEWGTTNSFLYKYQDSPIPACLKSQQQLHLVDAGLLINVAYPSFLGTKRDMDLIITLEYSAGNMFETLTLAKEYAAAVKKPFPEIHADILEDRVWPKDCYVFEGQGDAPSIVYMPLFNQQNCRDAEEFKAKMEEFSTFQRPFNQQKINFLLETAKSNIQRNRDVLLREMKKAALSRQRKKGLLEVQLSDLSLNPS
;
A
#
# COMPACT_ATOMS: atom_id res chain seq x y z
N MET A 1 4.87 12.38 -64.84
CA MET A 1 6.26 12.47 -64.33
C MET A 1 6.30 13.57 -63.29
N THR A 2 6.82 13.21 -62.11
CA THR A 2 7.22 14.04 -60.96
C THR A 2 6.19 14.97 -60.31
N SER A 3 5.49 14.40 -59.32
CA SER A 3 4.87 15.11 -58.19
C SER A 3 5.93 15.79 -57.29
N PRO A 4 5.63 16.93 -56.65
CA PRO A 4 6.58 17.64 -55.79
C PRO A 4 6.83 16.87 -54.48
N LYS A 5 8.11 16.81 -54.07
CA LYS A 5 8.52 16.27 -52.76
C LYS A 5 7.89 17.08 -51.62
N PRO A 6 7.41 16.43 -50.54
CA PRO A 6 7.01 17.15 -49.34
C PRO A 6 8.26 17.66 -48.62
N THR A 7 8.30 18.97 -48.39
CA THR A 7 9.29 19.65 -47.55
C THR A 7 9.17 19.09 -46.13
N THR A 8 10.23 18.45 -45.66
CA THR A 8 10.39 18.08 -44.25
C THR A 8 10.39 19.35 -43.41
N MET A 9 9.30 19.60 -42.69
CA MET A 9 9.33 20.51 -41.54
C MET A 9 10.20 19.84 -40.48
N GLU A 10 11.38 20.43 -40.23
CA GLU A 10 12.10 20.21 -38.98
C GLU A 10 11.14 20.49 -37.81
N PRO A 11 11.11 19.65 -36.77
CA PRO A 11 10.37 19.99 -35.56
C PRO A 11 11.12 21.14 -34.90
N THR A 12 10.69 22.37 -35.18
CA THR A 12 10.97 23.50 -34.31
C THR A 12 10.52 23.07 -32.92
N CYS A 13 11.50 22.87 -32.05
CA CYS A 13 11.30 22.69 -30.63
C CYS A 13 10.52 23.92 -30.16
N MET A 14 9.19 23.80 -30.08
CA MET A 14 8.38 24.79 -29.41
C MET A 14 8.93 24.83 -28.00
N ASN A 15 9.57 25.95 -27.66
CA ASN A 15 9.81 26.36 -26.30
C ASN A 15 8.46 26.29 -25.57
N GLU A 16 8.18 25.14 -24.95
CA GLU A 16 7.18 25.03 -23.91
C GLU A 16 7.69 25.82 -22.71
N SER A 17 7.60 27.15 -22.82
CA SER A 17 7.32 28.00 -21.68
C SER A 17 5.92 27.64 -21.18
N LEU A 18 5.76 26.43 -20.66
CA LEU A 18 4.60 26.04 -19.88
C LEU A 18 4.60 26.99 -18.68
N HIS A 19 3.61 27.86 -18.60
CA HIS A 19 3.34 28.64 -17.40
C HIS A 19 3.12 27.66 -16.23
N ARG A 20 4.19 27.29 -15.51
CA ARG A 20 4.14 26.34 -14.39
C ARG A 20 3.31 26.91 -13.25
N GLN A 21 2.05 26.52 -13.09
CA GLN A 21 1.20 26.99 -12.00
C GLN A 21 1.69 26.45 -10.65
N THR A 22 1.34 27.13 -9.54
CA THR A 22 1.58 26.60 -8.19
C THR A 22 0.94 25.23 -8.10
N SER A 23 1.71 24.22 -7.74
CA SER A 23 1.23 22.84 -7.78
C SER A 23 1.11 22.31 -6.34
N ILE A 24 -0.14 22.27 -5.87
CA ILE A 24 -0.53 21.82 -4.53
C ILE A 24 -1.34 20.55 -4.70
N ILE A 25 -1.03 19.52 -3.91
CA ILE A 25 -1.80 18.29 -3.90
C ILE A 25 -2.22 17.90 -2.48
N VAL A 26 -3.45 17.42 -2.36
CA VAL A 26 -3.91 16.70 -1.18
C VAL A 26 -3.84 15.22 -1.50
N ILE A 27 -3.03 14.49 -0.74
CA ILE A 27 -2.91 13.04 -0.83
C ILE A 27 -3.54 12.46 0.42
N LEU A 28 -4.54 11.62 0.21
CA LEU A 28 -5.03 10.71 1.24
C LEU A 28 -4.12 9.49 1.21
N THR A 29 -3.70 8.99 2.37
CA THR A 29 -3.28 7.58 2.45
C THR A 29 -4.35 6.74 1.78
N THR A 30 -3.93 5.75 1.01
CA THR A 30 -4.84 4.71 0.54
C THR A 30 -5.31 3.95 1.77
N CYS A 31 -6.41 4.40 2.36
CA CYS A 31 -7.19 3.55 3.23
C CYS A 31 -7.65 2.41 2.34
N ASN A 32 -7.12 1.21 2.58
CA ASN A 32 -7.79 -0.04 2.25
C ASN A 32 -9.08 -0.14 3.08
N ILE A 33 -9.95 0.88 3.04
CA ILE A 33 -11.37 0.70 3.27
C ILE A 33 -11.85 0.07 1.97
N VAL A 34 -11.63 -1.23 1.87
CA VAL A 34 -12.48 -2.05 1.03
C VAL A 34 -13.83 -2.03 1.75
N THR A 35 -14.64 -1.00 1.50
CA THR A 35 -16.08 -1.11 1.72
C THR A 35 -16.56 -2.15 0.72
N CYS A 36 -16.46 -3.42 1.09
CA CYS A 36 -17.34 -4.42 0.52
C CYS A 36 -18.74 -3.91 0.90
N ASN A 37 -19.46 -3.39 -0.08
CA ASN A 37 -20.77 -2.79 0.12
C ASN A 37 -21.72 -3.94 0.46
N VAL A 38 -21.83 -4.32 1.75
CA VAL A 38 -22.75 -5.35 2.25
C VAL A 38 -24.17 -4.78 2.37
N ALA A 39 -24.53 -3.84 1.50
CA ALA A 39 -25.92 -3.43 1.33
C ALA A 39 -26.64 -4.51 0.50
N GLY A 40 -27.00 -5.61 1.16
CA GLY A 40 -28.01 -6.55 0.66
C GLY A 40 -27.56 -7.94 0.23
N SER A 41 -26.25 -8.25 0.18
CA SER A 41 -25.77 -9.61 -0.08
C SER A 41 -24.79 -10.08 1.00
N GLN A 42 -25.12 -11.16 1.70
CA GLN A 42 -24.27 -11.82 2.72
C GLN A 42 -23.07 -12.56 2.10
N THR A 43 -22.49 -12.05 1.00
CA THR A 43 -21.41 -12.69 0.25
C THR A 43 -20.34 -11.67 -0.11
N LEU A 44 -19.09 -11.96 0.25
CA LEU A 44 -17.92 -11.31 -0.35
C LEU A 44 -18.00 -11.48 -1.88
N ASP A 45 -17.80 -10.41 -2.64
CA ASP A 45 -17.67 -10.50 -4.09
C ASP A 45 -16.26 -11.01 -4.45
N LYS A 46 -16.14 -11.81 -5.53
CA LYS A 46 -14.86 -12.36 -6.01
C LYS A 46 -13.85 -11.27 -6.32
N SER A 47 -14.31 -10.13 -6.84
CA SER A 47 -13.46 -8.96 -7.13
C SER A 47 -12.91 -8.29 -5.86
N CYS A 48 -13.78 -8.10 -4.86
CA CYS A 48 -13.47 -7.53 -3.54
C CYS A 48 -12.49 -8.43 -2.78
N GLY A 49 -12.76 -9.74 -2.74
CA GLY A 49 -11.84 -10.73 -2.19
C GLY A 49 -10.50 -10.67 -2.89
N ALA A 50 -10.48 -10.65 -4.22
CA ALA A 50 -9.23 -10.66 -4.96
C ALA A 50 -8.33 -9.44 -4.70
N GLY A 51 -8.90 -8.25 -4.51
CA GLY A 51 -8.15 -7.06 -4.11
C GLY A 51 -7.54 -7.19 -2.72
N VAL A 52 -8.33 -7.60 -1.72
CA VAL A 52 -7.87 -7.76 -0.33
C VAL A 52 -6.78 -8.83 -0.22
N PHE A 53 -6.99 -9.99 -0.83
CA PHE A 53 -6.04 -11.10 -0.80
C PHE A 53 -4.77 -10.80 -1.60
N GLY A 54 -4.90 -10.19 -2.78
CA GLY A 54 -3.74 -9.78 -3.59
C GLY A 54 -2.84 -8.77 -2.88
N SER A 55 -3.43 -7.80 -2.17
CA SER A 55 -2.68 -6.80 -1.38
C SER A 55 -2.04 -7.40 -0.13
N ALA A 56 -2.80 -8.09 0.73
CA ALA A 56 -2.29 -8.61 2.01
C ALA A 56 -1.14 -9.63 1.83
N LEU A 57 -1.13 -10.35 0.71
CA LEU A 57 -0.19 -11.44 0.46
C LEU A 57 1.04 -11.03 -0.33
N ALA A 58 0.99 -9.94 -1.11
CA ALA A 58 2.09 -9.56 -1.99
C ALA A 58 3.35 -9.02 -1.28
N HIS A 59 3.35 -8.88 0.05
CA HIS A 59 4.54 -8.47 0.81
C HIS A 59 5.50 -9.64 1.09
N GLY A 60 6.41 -9.94 0.15
CA GLY A 60 7.39 -11.03 0.24
C GLY A 60 8.40 -10.91 1.41
N GLU A 61 8.68 -9.71 1.92
CA GLU A 61 9.65 -9.51 3.02
C GLU A 61 9.11 -9.90 4.41
N MET A 62 7.79 -9.87 4.59
CA MET A 62 7.10 -10.35 5.81
C MET A 62 7.05 -11.89 5.90
N VAL A 63 7.65 -12.60 4.96
CA VAL A 63 7.71 -14.08 4.96
C VAL A 63 8.64 -14.58 6.06
N GLN A 64 9.64 -13.79 6.50
CA GLN A 64 10.69 -14.22 7.43
C GLN A 64 10.17 -14.70 8.80
N ASP A 65 9.10 -14.09 9.31
CA ASP A 65 8.51 -14.44 10.61
C ASP A 65 7.72 -15.75 10.58
N PHE A 66 7.32 -16.20 9.38
CA PHE A 66 6.58 -17.44 9.16
C PHE A 66 7.48 -18.60 8.74
N ILE A 67 8.79 -18.36 8.53
CA ILE A 67 9.75 -19.41 8.17
C ILE A 67 10.05 -20.23 9.42
N PRO A 68 9.71 -21.55 9.44
CA PRO A 68 10.12 -22.42 10.52
C PRO A 68 11.63 -22.38 10.74
N PRO A 69 12.12 -22.44 11.98
CA PRO A 69 13.56 -22.37 12.26
C PRO A 69 14.41 -23.34 11.44
N TRP A 70 13.88 -24.55 11.17
CA TRP A 70 14.55 -25.57 10.37
C TRP A 70 14.66 -25.22 8.88
N MET A 71 13.75 -24.40 8.34
CA MET A 71 13.79 -23.93 6.96
C MET A 71 14.77 -22.77 6.75
N LYS A 72 15.22 -22.10 7.82
CA LYS A 72 16.24 -21.04 7.73
C LYS A 72 17.63 -21.59 7.34
N VAL A 73 17.84 -22.89 7.54
CA VAL A 73 19.09 -23.61 7.21
C VAL A 73 19.16 -23.95 5.71
N LEU A 74 18.00 -24.07 5.04
CA LEU A 74 17.92 -24.19 3.60
C LEU A 74 18.22 -22.81 3.00
N ASP A 75 19.33 -22.71 2.25
CA ASP A 75 19.81 -21.50 1.61
C ASP A 75 18.63 -20.68 1.03
N HIS A 76 18.59 -19.38 1.35
CA HIS A 76 17.45 -18.47 1.16
C HIS A 76 17.05 -18.22 -0.32
N ALA A 77 17.56 -19.04 -1.23
CA ALA A 77 17.42 -18.94 -2.67
C ALA A 77 16.72 -20.14 -3.33
N ASP A 78 16.27 -21.19 -2.60
CA ASP A 78 15.48 -22.28 -3.22
C ASP A 78 14.06 -21.78 -3.58
N PRO A 79 13.72 -21.63 -4.88
CA PRO A 79 12.42 -21.09 -5.29
C PRO A 79 11.25 -21.97 -4.84
N HIS A 80 11.47 -23.27 -4.63
CA HIS A 80 10.43 -24.21 -4.23
C HIS A 80 10.06 -24.07 -2.76
N SER A 81 11.04 -23.84 -1.89
CA SER A 81 10.79 -23.60 -0.45
C SER A 81 10.03 -22.28 -0.26
N LEU A 82 10.38 -21.25 -1.02
CA LEU A 82 9.68 -19.96 -1.00
C LEU A 82 8.22 -20.09 -1.46
N LYS A 83 7.97 -20.90 -2.51
CA LYS A 83 6.61 -21.19 -2.98
C LYS A 83 5.79 -21.89 -1.89
N TYR A 84 6.36 -22.90 -1.21
CA TYR A 84 5.69 -23.60 -0.11
C TYR A 84 5.35 -22.68 1.06
N ILE A 85 6.29 -21.85 1.52
CA ILE A 85 6.04 -20.91 2.63
C ILE A 85 4.96 -19.89 2.24
N ARG A 86 4.95 -19.42 0.99
CA ARG A 86 3.88 -18.53 0.49
C ARG A 86 2.49 -19.19 0.56
N VAL A 87 2.38 -20.47 0.22
CA VAL A 87 1.13 -21.22 0.34
C VAL A 87 0.69 -21.26 1.81
N TYR A 88 1.58 -21.67 2.72
CA TYR A 88 1.27 -21.71 4.15
C TYR A 88 0.82 -20.36 4.71
N ARG A 89 1.56 -19.28 4.38
CA ARG A 89 1.18 -17.92 4.80
C ARG A 89 -0.18 -17.52 4.25
N SER A 90 -0.46 -17.82 2.99
CA SER A 90 -1.77 -17.53 2.37
C SER A 90 -2.91 -18.22 3.10
N LEU A 91 -2.69 -19.45 3.59
CA LEU A 91 -3.66 -20.16 4.41
C LEU A 91 -3.83 -19.52 5.80
N CYS A 92 -2.75 -19.07 6.43
CA CYS A 92 -2.81 -18.37 7.71
C CYS A 92 -3.65 -17.09 7.62
N GLU A 93 -3.41 -16.27 6.59
CA GLU A 93 -4.18 -15.04 6.34
C GLU A 93 -5.65 -15.33 6.04
N LEU A 94 -5.93 -16.42 5.29
CA LEU A 94 -7.29 -16.90 5.09
C LEU A 94 -7.98 -17.23 6.42
N MET A 95 -7.28 -17.85 7.36
CA MET A 95 -7.82 -18.17 8.68
C MET A 95 -8.07 -16.91 9.51
N VAL A 96 -7.15 -15.95 9.54
CA VAL A 96 -7.34 -14.66 10.23
C VAL A 96 -8.60 -13.97 9.71
N LEU A 97 -8.79 -13.92 8.39
CA LEU A 97 -9.99 -13.34 7.79
C LEU A 97 -11.26 -14.10 8.17
N ILE A 98 -11.22 -15.44 8.17
CA ILE A 98 -12.34 -16.26 8.65
C ILE A 98 -12.68 -15.89 10.11
N GLN A 99 -11.68 -15.69 10.98
CA GLN A 99 -11.90 -15.28 12.37
C GLN A 99 -12.58 -13.90 12.46
N THR A 100 -12.28 -12.96 11.56
CA THR A 100 -12.94 -11.63 11.56
C THR A 100 -14.44 -11.69 11.21
N ILE A 101 -14.88 -12.70 10.45
CA ILE A 101 -16.28 -12.85 10.01
C ILE A 101 -17.13 -13.73 10.92
N ILE A 102 -16.53 -14.48 11.84
CA ILE A 102 -17.22 -15.31 12.84
C ILE A 102 -17.55 -14.50 14.08
N GLN A 103 -18.73 -14.72 14.68
CA GLN A 103 -19.04 -14.28 16.05
C GLN A 103 -19.32 -15.45 17.00
N ASP A 104 -19.53 -16.64 16.45
CA ASP A 104 -19.84 -17.85 17.21
C ASP A 104 -18.56 -18.45 17.81
N PRO A 105 -18.48 -18.63 19.14
CA PRO A 105 -17.31 -19.19 19.80
C PRO A 105 -16.95 -20.62 19.35
N VAL A 106 -17.95 -21.42 18.97
CA VAL A 106 -17.70 -22.80 18.50
C VAL A 106 -17.02 -22.77 17.14
N ALA A 107 -17.55 -22.00 16.20
CA ALA A 107 -16.91 -21.78 14.90
C ALA A 107 -15.52 -21.14 15.02
N LEU A 108 -15.28 -20.28 16.03
CA LEU A 108 -13.95 -19.73 16.27
C LEU A 108 -12.95 -20.83 16.69
N SER A 109 -13.35 -21.70 17.62
CA SER A 109 -12.53 -22.83 18.06
C SER A 109 -12.22 -23.81 16.92
N GLU A 110 -13.17 -24.05 16.00
CA GLU A 110 -12.94 -24.86 14.80
C GLU A 110 -11.83 -24.29 13.90
N VAL A 111 -11.74 -22.97 13.79
CA VAL A 111 -10.70 -22.29 12.99
C VAL A 111 -9.36 -22.30 13.70
N GLU A 112 -9.34 -22.10 15.02
CA GLU A 112 -8.12 -22.20 15.84
C GLU A 112 -7.54 -23.62 15.78
N ASN A 113 -8.37 -24.65 15.85
CA ASN A 113 -7.95 -26.05 15.70
C ASN A 113 -7.31 -26.28 14.32
N LEU A 114 -7.91 -25.74 13.24
CA LEU A 114 -7.32 -25.83 11.91
C LEU A 114 -5.97 -25.09 11.82
N GLN A 115 -5.85 -23.90 12.43
CA GLN A 115 -4.58 -23.16 12.48
C GLN A 115 -3.47 -23.99 13.13
N GLU A 116 -3.76 -24.66 14.25
CA GLU A 116 -2.78 -25.50 14.92
C GLU A 116 -2.41 -26.74 14.10
N ILE A 117 -3.36 -27.39 13.42
CA ILE A 117 -3.06 -28.49 12.48
C ILE A 117 -2.09 -28.03 11.38
N LEU A 118 -2.35 -26.88 10.76
CA LEU A 118 -1.46 -26.34 9.72
C LEU A 118 -0.08 -25.98 10.27
N ARG A 119 -0.01 -25.43 11.49
CA ARG A 119 1.24 -25.12 12.18
C ARG A 119 2.07 -26.38 12.45
N GLU A 120 1.44 -27.44 12.96
CA GLU A 120 2.11 -28.72 13.21
C GLU A 120 2.68 -29.33 11.92
N MET A 121 1.91 -29.28 10.82
CA MET A 121 2.38 -29.77 9.51
C MET A 121 3.65 -29.08 9.03
N VAL A 122 3.82 -27.78 9.33
CA VAL A 122 4.92 -26.95 8.83
C VAL A 122 6.11 -26.90 9.81
N THR A 123 5.87 -27.06 11.10
CA THR A 123 6.92 -27.05 12.14
C THR A 123 7.66 -28.38 12.27
N ARG A 124 7.14 -29.46 11.67
CA ARG A 124 7.84 -30.75 11.58
C ARG A 124 9.21 -30.56 10.92
N ASN A 125 10.27 -30.87 11.66
CA ASN A 125 11.64 -30.70 11.15
C ASN A 125 11.98 -31.82 10.15
N ASP A 126 12.03 -31.46 8.87
CA ASP A 126 12.43 -32.35 7.78
C ASP A 126 13.81 -31.98 7.18
N SER A 127 14.64 -31.21 7.90
CA SER A 127 15.93 -30.69 7.41
C SER A 127 16.88 -31.79 6.96
N GLU A 128 17.05 -32.85 7.75
CA GLU A 128 17.93 -33.99 7.44
C GLU A 128 17.49 -34.74 6.17
N SER A 129 16.18 -34.83 5.91
CA SER A 129 15.62 -35.47 4.71
C SER A 129 15.85 -34.63 3.45
N LEU A 130 15.85 -33.30 3.57
CA LEU A 130 16.00 -32.38 2.45
C LEU A 130 17.46 -32.11 2.06
N GLU A 131 18.38 -32.11 3.03
CA GLU A 131 19.82 -31.93 2.77
C GLU A 131 20.40 -33.05 1.87
N LEU A 132 19.81 -34.24 1.94
CA LEU A 132 20.20 -35.40 1.14
C LEU A 132 19.61 -35.41 -0.28
N LYS A 133 18.74 -34.45 -0.63
CA LYS A 133 17.96 -34.45 -1.88
C LYS A 133 18.44 -33.40 -2.87
N GLY A 134 18.38 -33.75 -4.16
CA GLY A 134 18.65 -32.83 -5.26
C GLY A 134 17.56 -31.75 -5.41
N PRO A 135 17.83 -30.63 -6.11
CA PRO A 135 16.86 -29.53 -6.29
C PRO A 135 15.50 -29.96 -6.86
N GLU A 136 15.47 -30.87 -7.84
CA GLU A 136 14.22 -31.37 -8.44
C GLU A 136 13.40 -32.19 -7.45
N GLU A 137 14.03 -33.07 -6.67
CA GLU A 137 13.37 -33.88 -5.65
C GLU A 137 12.81 -33.02 -4.51
N ARG A 138 13.55 -31.99 -4.10
CA ARG A 138 13.06 -30.98 -3.14
C ARG A 138 11.85 -30.24 -3.70
N GLY A 139 11.89 -29.86 -4.97
CA GLY A 139 10.77 -29.24 -5.65
C GLY A 139 9.49 -30.08 -5.60
N ILE A 140 9.59 -31.37 -5.92
CA ILE A 140 8.46 -32.32 -5.85
C ILE A 140 7.91 -32.41 -4.41
N LEU A 141 8.78 -32.49 -3.41
CA LEU A 141 8.35 -32.56 -2.00
C LEU A 141 7.63 -31.29 -1.56
N PHE A 142 8.16 -30.10 -1.86
CA PHE A 142 7.51 -28.84 -1.52
C PHE A 142 6.14 -28.69 -2.20
N GLU A 143 5.99 -29.19 -3.42
CA GLU A 143 4.68 -29.22 -4.09
C GLU A 143 3.72 -30.19 -3.43
N GLN A 144 4.18 -31.38 -3.03
CA GLN A 144 3.37 -32.34 -2.28
C GLN A 144 2.91 -31.77 -0.93
N TRP A 145 3.81 -31.14 -0.17
CA TRP A 145 3.47 -30.52 1.10
C TRP A 145 2.53 -29.33 0.92
N SER A 146 2.73 -28.51 -0.11
CA SER A 146 1.79 -27.43 -0.46
C SER A 146 0.40 -28.00 -0.74
N LEU A 147 0.31 -29.08 -1.51
CA LEU A 147 -0.96 -29.75 -1.81
C LEU A 147 -1.61 -30.34 -0.56
N GLN A 148 -0.83 -30.92 0.35
CA GLN A 148 -1.33 -31.43 1.63
C GLN A 148 -1.96 -30.31 2.46
N LEU A 149 -1.27 -29.18 2.63
CA LEU A 149 -1.80 -28.02 3.37
C LEU A 149 -3.14 -27.54 2.79
N VAL A 150 -3.21 -27.40 1.46
CA VAL A 150 -4.42 -26.99 0.75
C VAL A 150 -5.55 -28.00 0.94
N THR A 151 -5.24 -29.28 0.81
CA THR A 151 -6.20 -30.37 0.94
C THR A 151 -6.79 -30.38 2.36
N THR A 152 -5.97 -30.19 3.39
CA THR A 152 -6.42 -30.09 4.78
C THR A 152 -7.47 -29.00 4.95
N VAL A 153 -7.23 -27.79 4.42
CA VAL A 153 -8.19 -26.68 4.50
C VAL A 153 -9.46 -26.95 3.70
N GLN A 154 -9.33 -27.56 2.51
CA GLN A 154 -10.49 -27.92 1.69
C GLN A 154 -11.36 -28.98 2.36
N THR A 155 -10.76 -30.04 2.90
CA THR A 155 -11.45 -31.12 3.60
C THR A 155 -12.13 -30.60 4.86
N TRP A 156 -11.44 -29.79 5.66
CA TRP A 156 -12.05 -29.13 6.82
C TRP A 156 -13.29 -28.33 6.41
N SER A 157 -13.16 -27.46 5.40
CA SER A 157 -14.28 -26.63 4.92
C SER A 157 -15.47 -27.46 4.40
N GLN A 158 -15.23 -28.63 3.81
CA GLN A 158 -16.29 -29.52 3.32
C GLN A 158 -17.03 -30.22 4.46
N ASN A 159 -16.32 -30.55 5.54
CA ASN A 159 -16.82 -31.30 6.68
C ASN A 159 -17.54 -30.43 7.73
N LEU A 160 -17.50 -29.10 7.60
CA LEU A 160 -18.30 -28.20 8.45
C LEU A 160 -19.79 -28.54 8.40
N GLU A 161 -20.49 -28.32 9.50
CA GLU A 161 -21.95 -28.48 9.58
C GLU A 161 -22.67 -27.52 8.62
N ASP A 162 -23.78 -27.98 8.05
CA ASP A 162 -24.54 -27.17 7.09
C ASP A 162 -25.15 -25.94 7.78
N GLY A 163 -24.78 -24.75 7.29
CA GLY A 163 -25.22 -23.49 7.87
C GLY A 163 -24.59 -22.26 7.22
N ALA A 164 -24.89 -21.09 7.77
CA ALA A 164 -24.35 -19.82 7.30
C ALA A 164 -22.81 -19.78 7.35
N PHE A 165 -22.23 -20.37 8.40
CA PHE A 165 -20.77 -20.48 8.57
C PHE A 165 -20.12 -21.27 7.43
N LYS A 166 -20.57 -22.50 7.17
CA LYS A 166 -20.08 -23.32 6.05
C LYS A 166 -20.25 -22.62 4.70
N LYS A 167 -21.34 -21.88 4.49
CA LYS A 167 -21.55 -21.13 3.24
C LYS A 167 -20.50 -20.04 3.03
N GLN A 168 -20.17 -19.29 4.09
CA GLN A 168 -19.14 -18.25 4.05
C GLN A 168 -17.73 -18.84 3.87
N VAL A 169 -17.41 -19.89 4.63
CA VAL A 169 -16.12 -20.60 4.50
C VAL A 169 -15.98 -21.24 3.13
N SER A 170 -17.04 -21.88 2.61
CA SER A 170 -17.01 -22.52 1.28
C SER A 170 -16.80 -21.52 0.16
N PHE A 171 -17.26 -20.28 0.28
CA PHE A 171 -16.94 -19.23 -0.69
C PHE A 171 -15.43 -18.93 -0.66
N LEU A 172 -14.89 -18.70 0.54
CA LEU A 172 -13.46 -18.43 0.73
C LEU A 172 -12.58 -19.59 0.24
N THR A 173 -12.91 -20.84 0.56
CA THR A 173 -12.09 -21.98 0.17
C THR A 173 -12.28 -22.44 -1.27
N LYS A 174 -13.42 -22.18 -1.93
CA LYS A 174 -13.61 -22.56 -3.33
C LYS A 174 -13.22 -21.47 -4.33
N ASP A 175 -13.49 -20.22 -4.00
CA ASP A 175 -13.30 -19.11 -4.94
C ASP A 175 -12.00 -18.35 -4.70
N ILE A 176 -11.56 -18.21 -3.45
CA ILE A 176 -10.33 -17.46 -3.12
C ILE A 176 -9.11 -18.37 -3.08
N LEU A 177 -9.21 -19.55 -2.45
CA LEU A 177 -8.06 -20.44 -2.30
C LEU A 177 -7.36 -20.81 -3.63
N PRO A 178 -8.06 -21.10 -4.74
CA PRO A 178 -7.37 -21.35 -6.01
C PRO A 178 -6.59 -20.13 -6.53
N LEU A 179 -7.07 -18.91 -6.27
CA LEU A 179 -6.38 -17.67 -6.65
C LEU A 179 -5.12 -17.46 -5.80
N LEU A 180 -5.19 -17.80 -4.50
CA LEU A 180 -4.02 -17.80 -3.59
C LEU A 180 -2.91 -18.71 -4.12
N LEU A 181 -3.27 -19.90 -4.57
CA LEU A 181 -2.31 -20.93 -5.01
C LEU A 181 -1.69 -20.63 -6.36
N LYS A 182 -2.44 -20.04 -7.28
CA LYS A 182 -1.93 -19.64 -8.60
C LYS A 182 -1.18 -18.30 -8.55
N TRP A 183 -1.34 -17.54 -7.48
CA TRP A 183 -0.82 -16.18 -7.35
C TRP A 183 -1.23 -15.27 -8.51
N GLU A 184 -2.43 -15.50 -9.04
CA GLU A 184 -3.00 -14.72 -10.15
C GLU A 184 -3.68 -13.46 -9.61
N TRP A 185 -2.88 -12.54 -9.06
CA TRP A 185 -3.35 -11.25 -8.53
C TRP A 185 -2.92 -10.10 -9.43
N GLY A 186 -3.87 -9.25 -9.80
CA GLY A 186 -3.61 -8.07 -10.63
C GLY A 186 -2.92 -8.40 -11.96
N THR A 187 -3.03 -9.64 -12.43
CA THR A 187 -2.45 -10.08 -13.70
C THR A 187 -3.22 -9.45 -14.85
N THR A 188 -2.51 -8.69 -15.69
CA THR A 188 -3.07 -8.06 -16.87
C THR A 188 -2.12 -8.21 -18.05
N ASN A 189 -2.61 -8.04 -19.27
CA ASN A 189 -1.76 -8.07 -20.45
C ASN A 189 -0.78 -6.89 -20.41
N SER A 190 0.50 -7.17 -20.64
CA SER A 190 1.53 -6.15 -20.68
C SER A 190 1.39 -5.29 -21.92
N PHE A 191 1.03 -4.02 -21.73
CA PHE A 191 1.02 -3.01 -22.80
C PHE A 191 2.44 -2.66 -23.29
N LEU A 192 3.48 -3.15 -22.61
CA LEU A 192 4.89 -3.00 -22.99
C LEU A 192 5.41 -4.22 -23.76
N TYR A 193 4.63 -5.30 -23.87
CA TYR A 193 5.05 -6.50 -24.57
C TYR A 193 5.36 -6.22 -26.04
N LYS A 194 6.58 -6.57 -26.47
CA LYS A 194 7.10 -6.31 -27.83
C LYS A 194 7.08 -4.83 -28.25
N TYR A 195 6.98 -3.89 -27.31
CA TYR A 195 7.07 -2.47 -27.61
C TYR A 195 8.50 -2.11 -28.03
N GLN A 196 8.65 -1.39 -29.15
CA GLN A 196 9.95 -1.21 -29.82
C GLN A 196 10.65 0.14 -29.52
N ASP A 197 9.93 1.14 -29.01
CA ASP A 197 10.46 2.51 -28.84
C ASP A 197 10.93 2.84 -27.41
N SER A 198 11.93 3.73 -27.31
CA SER A 198 12.41 4.38 -26.06
C SER A 198 12.98 3.41 -24.99
N PRO A 199 13.63 3.87 -23.89
CA PRO A 199 14.49 3.01 -23.07
C PRO A 199 13.66 2.21 -22.06
N ILE A 200 12.78 1.34 -22.55
CA ILE A 200 12.08 0.36 -21.71
C ILE A 200 13.03 -0.82 -21.45
N PRO A 201 13.26 -1.17 -20.17
CA PRO A 201 14.07 -2.33 -19.79
C PRO A 201 13.67 -3.61 -20.54
N ALA A 202 14.65 -4.42 -20.94
CA ALA A 202 14.41 -5.65 -21.71
C ALA A 202 13.51 -6.65 -20.96
N CYS A 203 13.57 -6.67 -19.63
CA CYS A 203 12.71 -7.50 -18.79
C CYS A 203 11.22 -7.13 -18.92
N LEU A 204 10.85 -5.87 -19.19
CA LEU A 204 9.44 -5.48 -19.34
C LEU A 204 8.89 -5.78 -20.73
N LYS A 205 9.75 -5.81 -21.76
CA LYS A 205 9.36 -6.06 -23.16
C LYS A 205 9.13 -7.53 -23.48
N SER A 206 9.76 -8.43 -22.74
CA SER A 206 9.68 -9.89 -22.91
C SER A 206 8.50 -10.52 -22.17
N GLN A 207 7.90 -9.79 -21.23
CA GLN A 207 6.80 -10.27 -20.40
C GLN A 207 5.46 -10.01 -21.09
N GLN A 208 4.69 -11.07 -21.34
CA GLN A 208 3.34 -10.97 -21.91
C GLN A 208 2.31 -10.43 -20.91
N GLN A 209 2.57 -10.65 -19.63
CA GLN A 209 1.70 -10.26 -18.53
C GLN A 209 2.44 -9.35 -17.55
N LEU A 210 1.71 -8.44 -16.92
CA LEU A 210 2.14 -7.64 -15.79
C LEU A 210 1.35 -8.08 -14.56
N HIS A 211 2.00 -8.07 -13.41
CA HIS A 211 1.35 -8.26 -12.12
C HIS A 211 1.30 -6.91 -11.41
N LEU A 212 0.10 -6.40 -11.22
CA LEU A 212 -0.14 -5.17 -10.48
C LEU A 212 -0.45 -5.52 -9.04
N VAL A 213 0.30 -4.92 -8.12
CA VAL A 213 0.10 -5.06 -6.68
C VAL A 213 -0.28 -3.71 -6.10
N ASP A 214 -0.94 -3.76 -4.96
CA ASP A 214 -1.33 -2.57 -4.22
C ASP A 214 -0.09 -1.77 -3.77
N ALA A 215 -0.11 -0.47 -4.06
CA ALA A 215 0.98 0.44 -3.72
C ALA A 215 1.16 0.60 -2.20
N GLY A 216 0.12 0.29 -1.40
CA GLY A 216 0.17 0.24 0.06
C GLY A 216 1.24 -0.70 0.60
N LEU A 217 1.71 -1.67 -0.20
CA LEU A 217 2.79 -2.59 0.15
C LEU A 217 4.19 -1.99 0.03
N LEU A 218 4.34 -0.89 -0.69
CA LEU A 218 5.62 -0.19 -0.82
C LEU A 218 5.62 1.05 0.09
N ILE A 219 4.71 1.99 -0.19
CA ILE A 219 4.51 3.19 0.63
C ILE A 219 3.01 3.48 0.60
N ASN A 220 2.36 3.46 1.77
CA ASN A 220 0.91 3.67 1.89
C ASN A 220 0.43 5.11 1.66
N VAL A 221 1.29 5.93 1.06
CA VAL A 221 1.03 7.28 0.54
C VAL A 221 1.71 7.34 -0.83
N ALA A 222 1.01 7.89 -1.82
CA ALA A 222 1.45 7.92 -3.21
C ALA A 222 2.63 8.89 -3.51
N TYR A 223 3.57 9.11 -2.57
CA TYR A 223 4.75 9.96 -2.76
C TYR A 223 5.53 9.68 -4.05
N PRO A 224 5.80 8.42 -4.47
CA PRO A 224 6.55 8.15 -5.71
C PRO A 224 5.99 8.86 -6.96
N SER A 225 4.67 9.04 -7.02
CA SER A 225 4.01 9.72 -8.15
C SER A 225 4.29 11.23 -8.19
N PHE A 226 4.69 11.83 -7.07
CA PHE A 226 4.81 13.29 -6.89
C PHE A 226 6.25 13.74 -6.64
N LEU A 227 7.18 12.81 -6.39
CA LEU A 227 8.62 13.08 -6.28
C LEU A 227 9.34 13.14 -7.64
N GLY A 228 8.61 13.04 -8.75
CA GLY A 228 9.18 13.02 -10.11
C GLY A 228 9.39 14.41 -10.72
N THR A 229 10.38 14.56 -11.61
CA THR A 229 10.71 15.83 -12.30
C THR A 229 9.60 16.35 -13.22
N LYS A 230 8.64 15.49 -13.60
CA LYS A 230 7.49 15.88 -14.42
C LYS A 230 6.43 16.65 -13.62
N ARG A 231 6.39 16.46 -12.29
CA ARG A 231 5.44 17.13 -11.39
C ARG A 231 6.25 17.97 -10.40
N ASP A 232 6.39 19.23 -10.72
CA ASP A 232 7.12 20.22 -9.93
C ASP A 232 6.25 20.66 -8.74
N MET A 233 6.22 19.85 -7.68
CA MET A 233 5.35 20.05 -6.52
C MET A 233 5.92 21.11 -5.56
N ASP A 234 5.06 22.04 -5.13
CA ASP A 234 5.43 23.05 -4.11
C ASP A 234 5.02 22.60 -2.70
N LEU A 235 3.84 21.98 -2.59
CA LEU A 235 3.23 21.59 -1.32
C LEU A 235 2.44 20.29 -1.47
N ILE A 236 2.70 19.36 -0.56
CA ILE A 236 1.97 18.11 -0.40
C ILE A 236 1.23 18.16 0.94
N ILE A 237 -0.10 18.05 0.91
CA ILE A 237 -0.92 17.91 2.11
C ILE A 237 -1.25 16.42 2.25
N THR A 238 -0.64 15.77 3.23
CA THR A 238 -0.78 14.34 3.51
C THR A 238 -1.78 14.14 4.64
N LEU A 239 -2.88 13.48 4.34
CA LEU A 239 -3.85 13.03 5.32
C LEU A 239 -3.51 11.58 5.67
N GLU A 240 -2.99 11.38 6.87
CA GLU A 240 -2.34 10.13 7.28
C GLU A 240 -3.30 9.23 8.05
N TYR A 241 -3.83 8.23 7.35
CA TYR A 241 -4.82 7.27 7.84
C TYR A 241 -4.28 5.82 7.77
N SER A 242 -2.97 5.62 7.66
CA SER A 242 -2.43 4.26 7.68
C SER A 242 -2.65 3.60 9.04
N ALA A 243 -2.86 2.28 9.02
CA ALA A 243 -2.92 1.46 10.23
C ALA A 243 -1.53 1.07 10.76
N GLY A 244 -0.47 1.55 10.11
CA GLY A 244 0.93 1.28 10.46
C GLY A 244 1.44 2.16 11.57
N ASN A 245 2.76 2.15 11.78
CA ASN A 245 3.38 3.01 12.76
C ASN A 245 3.29 4.47 12.32
N MET A 246 3.00 5.38 13.24
CA MET A 246 2.98 6.82 12.95
C MET A 246 4.33 7.25 12.33
N PHE A 247 4.29 8.06 11.27
CA PHE A 247 5.45 8.52 10.48
C PHE A 247 6.21 7.45 9.67
N GLU A 248 5.74 6.20 9.64
CA GLU A 248 6.35 5.14 8.83
C GLU A 248 6.31 5.49 7.34
N THR A 249 5.13 5.87 6.83
CA THR A 249 4.93 6.29 5.43
C THR A 249 5.85 7.45 5.04
N LEU A 250 6.05 8.41 5.95
CA LEU A 250 6.90 9.58 5.74
C LEU A 250 8.38 9.20 5.74
N THR A 251 8.79 8.28 6.61
CA THR A 251 10.17 7.78 6.70
C THR A 251 10.53 6.96 5.46
N LEU A 252 9.66 6.02 5.06
CA LEU A 252 9.82 5.25 3.82
C LEU A 252 9.85 6.15 2.58
N ALA A 253 9.05 7.21 2.55
CA ALA A 253 9.08 8.18 1.47
C ALA A 253 10.41 8.95 1.38
N LYS A 254 10.99 9.33 2.53
CA LYS A 254 12.32 9.96 2.59
C LYS A 254 13.41 9.01 2.08
N GLU A 255 13.37 7.74 2.48
CA GLU A 255 14.31 6.71 2.01
C GLU A 255 14.18 6.47 0.51
N TYR A 256 12.95 6.33 0.01
CA TYR A 256 12.67 6.20 -1.41
C TYR A 256 13.20 7.40 -2.20
N ALA A 257 12.92 8.62 -1.73
CA ALA A 257 13.41 9.85 -2.36
C ALA A 257 14.94 9.87 -2.43
N ALA A 258 15.64 9.47 -1.37
CA ALA A 258 17.09 9.36 -1.35
C ALA A 258 17.59 8.32 -2.37
N ALA A 259 16.97 7.15 -2.44
CA ALA A 259 17.33 6.08 -3.38
C ALA A 259 17.18 6.52 -4.86
N VAL A 260 16.13 7.28 -5.18
CA VAL A 260 15.91 7.83 -6.53
C VAL A 260 16.55 9.21 -6.75
N LYS A 261 17.38 9.68 -5.81
CA LYS A 261 18.08 10.97 -5.84
C LYS A 261 17.14 12.17 -6.08
N LYS A 262 16.04 12.20 -5.34
CA LYS A 262 15.03 13.26 -5.37
C LYS A 262 15.06 14.09 -4.08
N PRO A 263 14.82 15.40 -4.17
CA PRO A 263 14.77 16.25 -3.00
C PRO A 263 13.53 15.91 -2.16
N PHE A 264 13.70 15.91 -0.83
CA PHE A 264 12.67 15.64 0.16
C PHE A 264 12.94 16.54 1.36
N PRO A 265 11.91 17.06 2.07
CA PRO A 265 12.14 17.90 3.23
C PRO A 265 12.88 17.15 4.34
N GLU A 266 13.59 17.90 5.17
CA GLU A 266 14.23 17.33 6.36
C GLU A 266 13.17 16.89 7.38
N ILE A 267 13.43 15.76 8.04
CA ILE A 267 12.60 15.23 9.11
C ILE A 267 13.49 15.17 10.34
N HIS A 268 13.21 16.01 11.33
CA HIS A 268 13.93 16.02 12.59
C HIS A 268 13.51 14.83 13.47
N ALA A 269 14.47 14.28 14.21
CA ALA A 269 14.27 13.04 14.96
C ALA A 269 13.32 13.22 16.17
N ASP A 270 13.27 14.41 16.75
CA ASP A 270 12.37 14.79 17.85
C ASP A 270 10.90 14.68 17.45
N ILE A 271 10.55 15.03 16.21
CA ILE A 271 9.18 14.87 15.70
C ILE A 271 8.76 13.39 15.70
N LEU A 272 9.71 12.48 15.45
CA LEU A 272 9.46 11.05 15.43
C LEU A 272 9.25 10.46 16.84
N GLU A 273 9.45 11.22 17.91
CA GLU A 273 9.15 10.79 19.28
C GLU A 273 7.63 10.84 19.56
N ASP A 274 6.88 11.68 18.84
CA ASP A 274 5.43 11.84 18.99
C ASP A 274 4.60 10.62 18.52
N ARG A 275 5.24 9.52 18.09
CA ARG A 275 4.59 8.36 17.44
C ARG A 275 3.44 7.74 18.23
N VAL A 276 3.54 7.76 19.56
CA VAL A 276 2.56 7.12 20.46
C VAL A 276 1.35 8.00 20.74
N TRP A 277 1.45 9.30 20.49
CA TRP A 277 0.37 10.26 20.72
C TRP A 277 0.62 11.55 19.92
N PRO A 278 0.33 11.53 18.60
CA PRO A 278 0.77 12.57 17.69
C PRO A 278 -0.06 13.85 17.80
N LYS A 279 0.54 14.98 17.44
CA LYS A 279 -0.14 16.25 17.19
C LYS A 279 -1.07 16.11 15.98
N ASP A 280 -2.02 17.03 15.86
CA ASP A 280 -3.00 17.02 14.77
C ASP A 280 -2.44 17.51 13.43
N CYS A 281 -1.29 18.18 13.43
CA CYS A 281 -0.65 18.70 12.24
C CYS A 281 0.85 18.91 12.43
N TYR A 282 1.62 18.55 11.39
CA TYR A 282 3.05 18.78 11.26
C TYR A 282 3.35 19.47 9.95
N VAL A 283 4.33 20.37 9.94
CA VAL A 283 4.81 21.06 8.73
C VAL A 283 6.29 20.76 8.56
N PHE A 284 6.64 20.10 7.46
CA PHE A 284 8.01 19.84 7.04
C PHE A 284 8.34 20.78 5.90
N GLU A 285 9.12 21.82 6.19
CA GLU A 285 9.46 22.85 5.20
C GLU A 285 10.44 22.29 4.15
N GLY A 286 10.06 22.43 2.88
CA GLY A 286 10.90 22.05 1.76
C GLY A 286 11.98 23.10 1.50
N GLN A 287 13.22 22.64 1.26
CA GLN A 287 14.34 23.49 0.86
C GLN A 287 14.69 23.25 -0.62
N GLY A 288 15.05 24.33 -1.33
CA GLY A 288 15.40 24.27 -2.75
C GLY A 288 14.25 23.73 -3.62
N ASP A 289 14.43 22.54 -4.17
CA ASP A 289 13.45 21.85 -5.02
C ASP A 289 12.63 20.78 -4.27
N ALA A 290 12.83 20.63 -2.96
CA ALA A 290 11.98 19.77 -2.15
C ALA A 290 10.59 20.41 -1.97
N PRO A 291 9.49 19.64 -2.11
CA PRO A 291 8.17 20.13 -1.73
C PRO A 291 8.10 20.30 -0.21
N SER A 292 7.32 21.27 0.25
CA SER A 292 6.90 21.29 1.66
C SER A 292 5.82 20.24 1.88
N ILE A 293 5.75 19.67 3.08
CA ILE A 293 4.74 18.66 3.44
C ILE A 293 3.98 19.14 4.67
N VAL A 294 2.65 19.23 4.55
CA VAL A 294 1.74 19.29 5.70
C VAL A 294 1.27 17.87 5.97
N TYR A 295 1.49 17.34 7.16
CA TYR A 295 1.17 15.96 7.52
C TYR A 295 0.18 15.95 8.68
N MET A 296 -0.98 15.31 8.47
CA MET A 296 -2.12 15.39 9.39
C MET A 296 -2.61 13.99 9.75
N PRO A 297 -2.28 13.49 10.96
CA PRO A 297 -2.80 12.23 11.48
C PRO A 297 -4.32 12.26 11.70
N LEU A 298 -5.01 11.16 11.38
CA LEU A 298 -6.46 11.03 11.63
C LEU A 298 -6.80 11.13 13.12
N PHE A 299 -6.15 10.29 13.93
CA PHE A 299 -6.25 10.30 15.37
C PHE A 299 -5.03 11.01 15.95
N ASN A 300 -5.26 11.88 16.94
CA ASN A 300 -4.25 12.80 17.46
C ASN A 300 -4.68 13.38 18.81
N GLN A 301 -3.79 14.16 19.42
CA GLN A 301 -3.99 14.85 20.70
C GLN A 301 -5.27 15.71 20.79
N GLN A 302 -5.83 16.16 19.67
CA GLN A 302 -7.03 17.00 19.67
C GLN A 302 -8.34 16.19 19.64
N ASN A 303 -8.27 14.88 19.35
CA ASN A 303 -9.45 14.00 19.33
C ASN A 303 -9.25 12.70 20.14
N CYS A 304 -8.11 12.52 20.79
CA CYS A 304 -7.81 11.44 21.72
C CYS A 304 -7.24 12.05 23.01
N ARG A 305 -7.78 11.65 24.17
CA ARG A 305 -7.41 12.23 25.47
C ARG A 305 -5.96 11.93 25.88
N ASP A 306 -5.47 10.75 25.50
CA ASP A 306 -4.15 10.23 25.86
C ASP A 306 -3.67 9.19 24.82
N ALA A 307 -2.48 8.63 25.06
CA ALA A 307 -1.87 7.63 24.18
C ALA A 307 -2.67 6.32 24.16
N GLU A 308 -3.32 5.98 25.27
CA GLU A 308 -4.17 4.81 25.42
C GLU A 308 -5.43 4.92 24.53
N GLU A 309 -6.11 6.06 24.52
CA GLU A 309 -7.25 6.30 23.63
C GLU A 309 -6.82 6.34 22.16
N PHE A 310 -5.65 6.92 21.86
CA PHE A 310 -5.09 6.90 20.51
C PHE A 310 -4.88 5.47 20.02
N LYS A 311 -4.21 4.63 20.82
CA LYS A 311 -3.98 3.22 20.51
C LYS A 311 -5.30 2.46 20.34
N ALA A 312 -6.26 2.65 21.24
CA ALA A 312 -7.56 2.00 21.16
C ALA A 312 -8.33 2.37 19.87
N LYS A 313 -8.26 3.63 19.42
CA LYS A 313 -8.88 4.05 18.16
C LYS A 313 -8.16 3.47 16.94
N MET A 314 -6.84 3.42 16.96
CA MET A 314 -6.08 2.76 15.88
C MET A 314 -6.47 1.29 15.75
N GLU A 315 -6.69 0.59 16.86
CA GLU A 315 -7.18 -0.79 16.89
C GLU A 315 -8.65 -0.90 16.44
N GLU A 316 -9.53 -0.04 16.94
CA GLU A 316 -10.97 -0.03 16.59
C GLU A 316 -11.23 0.25 15.10
N PHE A 317 -10.42 1.12 14.49
CA PHE A 317 -10.52 1.55 13.10
C PHE A 317 -9.47 0.91 12.18
N SER A 318 -8.93 -0.25 12.60
CA SER A 318 -7.97 -1.04 11.82
C SER A 318 -8.47 -1.46 10.43
N THR A 319 -7.54 -1.74 9.51
CA THR A 319 -7.84 -2.08 8.11
C THR A 319 -8.65 -3.37 7.95
N PHE A 320 -8.38 -4.39 8.76
CA PHE A 320 -9.00 -5.71 8.65
C PHE A 320 -10.15 -5.86 9.63
N GLN A 321 -11.31 -5.31 9.27
CA GLN A 321 -12.52 -5.46 10.07
C GLN A 321 -13.78 -5.57 9.22
N ARG A 322 -14.90 -5.82 9.89
CA ARG A 322 -16.22 -5.84 9.26
C ARG A 322 -16.62 -4.45 8.74
N PRO A 323 -17.55 -4.37 7.76
CA PRO A 323 -18.05 -3.10 7.28
C PRO A 323 -18.50 -2.19 8.43
N PHE A 324 -18.12 -0.92 8.34
CA PHE A 324 -18.55 0.06 9.33
C PHE A 324 -20.06 0.22 9.34
N ASN A 325 -20.63 0.27 10.55
CA ASN A 325 -21.98 0.75 10.73
C ASN A 325 -22.05 2.28 10.52
N GLN A 326 -23.26 2.83 10.43
CA GLN A 326 -23.44 4.27 10.19
C GLN A 326 -22.80 5.15 11.27
N GLN A 327 -22.74 4.68 12.52
CA GLN A 327 -22.13 5.43 13.62
C GLN A 327 -20.61 5.57 13.43
N LYS A 328 -19.92 4.46 13.12
CA LYS A 328 -18.47 4.47 12.81
C LYS A 328 -18.16 5.32 11.58
N ILE A 329 -18.99 5.24 10.53
CA ILE A 329 -18.84 6.09 9.33
C ILE A 329 -18.95 7.57 9.70
N ASN A 330 -20.01 7.96 10.40
CA ASN A 330 -20.22 9.35 10.80
C ASN A 330 -19.11 9.86 11.72
N PHE A 331 -18.64 9.02 12.65
CA PHE A 331 -17.54 9.35 13.55
C PHE A 331 -16.26 9.67 12.77
N LEU A 332 -15.86 8.83 11.82
CA LEU A 332 -14.67 9.06 11.00
C LEU A 332 -14.81 10.33 10.15
N LEU A 333 -15.98 10.53 9.53
CA LEU A 333 -16.25 11.71 8.70
C LEU A 333 -16.14 13.01 9.50
N GLU A 334 -16.79 13.07 10.67
CA GLU A 334 -16.74 14.27 11.52
C GLU A 334 -15.35 14.47 12.14
N THR A 335 -14.62 13.39 12.44
CA THR A 335 -13.22 13.47 12.91
C THR A 335 -12.31 14.08 11.84
N ALA A 336 -12.36 13.56 10.61
CA ALA A 336 -11.56 14.06 9.50
C ALA A 336 -11.91 15.53 9.17
N LYS A 337 -13.20 15.87 9.13
CA LYS A 337 -13.68 17.23 8.92
C LYS A 337 -13.19 18.19 10.01
N SER A 338 -13.26 17.77 11.27
CA SER A 338 -12.80 18.58 12.41
C SER A 338 -11.29 18.81 12.36
N ASN A 339 -10.50 17.81 11.96
CA ASN A 339 -9.05 17.97 11.79
C ASN A 339 -8.71 19.04 10.74
N ILE A 340 -9.39 19.02 9.59
CA ILE A 340 -9.21 20.04 8.54
C ILE A 340 -9.63 21.43 9.04
N GLN A 341 -10.76 21.52 9.73
CA GLN A 341 -11.25 22.80 10.25
C GLN A 341 -10.30 23.41 11.28
N ARG A 342 -9.80 22.61 12.23
CA ARG A 342 -8.82 23.05 13.24
C ARG A 342 -7.52 23.55 12.61
N ASN A 343 -7.06 22.89 11.56
CA ASN A 343 -5.79 23.19 10.91
C ASN A 343 -5.91 24.12 9.69
N ARG A 344 -7.08 24.75 9.49
CA ARG A 344 -7.36 25.63 8.36
C ARG A 344 -6.31 26.73 8.20
N ASP A 345 -5.91 27.37 9.30
CA ASP A 345 -4.98 28.49 9.25
C ASP A 345 -3.55 28.04 8.89
N VAL A 346 -3.14 26.85 9.33
CA VAL A 346 -1.87 26.24 8.93
C VAL A 346 -1.91 25.89 7.44
N LEU A 347 -2.97 25.23 6.98
CA LEU A 347 -3.15 24.88 5.57
C LEU A 347 -3.10 26.13 4.68
N LEU A 348 -3.85 27.18 5.02
CA LEU A 348 -3.86 28.44 4.26
C LEU A 348 -2.50 29.13 4.26
N ARG A 349 -1.76 29.09 5.38
CA ARG A 349 -0.41 29.65 5.49
C ARG A 349 0.56 28.93 4.57
N GLU A 350 0.57 27.60 4.60
CA GLU A 350 1.49 26.81 3.77
C GLU A 350 1.12 26.89 2.28
N MET A 351 -0.17 26.93 1.93
CA MET A 351 -0.61 27.21 0.56
C MET A 351 -0.14 28.59 0.06
N LYS A 352 -0.21 29.62 0.92
CA LYS A 352 0.30 30.97 0.59
C LYS A 352 1.82 30.97 0.43
N LYS A 353 2.57 30.32 1.32
CA LYS A 353 4.03 30.17 1.21
C LYS A 353 4.41 29.47 -0.10
N ALA A 354 3.74 28.37 -0.45
CA ALA A 354 3.95 27.65 -1.70
C ALA A 354 3.72 28.53 -2.93
N ALA A 355 2.62 29.29 -2.96
CA ALA A 355 2.32 30.22 -4.04
C ALA A 355 3.37 31.34 -4.18
N LEU A 356 3.80 31.93 -3.05
CA LEU A 356 4.84 32.96 -3.04
C LEU A 356 6.20 32.41 -3.48
N SER A 357 6.59 31.23 -2.99
CA SER A 357 7.83 30.55 -3.40
C SER A 357 7.87 30.33 -4.92
N ARG A 358 6.75 29.85 -5.48
CA ARG A 358 6.60 29.67 -6.93
C ARG A 358 6.70 30.98 -7.71
N GLN A 359 6.12 32.07 -7.20
CA GLN A 359 6.24 33.41 -7.82
C GLN A 359 7.70 33.90 -7.80
N ARG A 360 8.43 33.68 -6.70
CA ARG A 360 9.87 34.01 -6.60
C ARG A 360 10.68 33.20 -7.62
N LYS A 361 10.47 31.89 -7.72
CA LYS A 361 11.14 31.02 -8.71
C LYS A 361 10.89 31.46 -10.16
N LYS A 362 9.78 32.15 -10.43
CA LYS A 362 9.45 32.71 -11.75
C LYS A 362 10.05 34.10 -12.01
N GLY A 363 10.74 34.72 -11.06
CA GLY A 363 11.22 36.10 -11.17
C GLY A 363 10.10 37.15 -11.11
N LEU A 364 8.86 36.77 -10.76
CA LEU A 364 7.69 37.68 -10.76
C LEU A 364 7.66 38.65 -9.56
N LEU A 365 8.49 38.43 -8.54
CA LEU A 365 8.58 39.28 -7.35
C LEU A 365 9.68 40.34 -7.42
N GLU A 366 10.62 40.26 -8.36
CA GLU A 366 11.57 41.35 -8.61
C GLU A 366 10.95 42.50 -9.43
N VAL A 367 9.88 42.24 -10.17
CA VAL A 367 9.21 43.26 -11.00
C VAL A 367 8.24 44.16 -10.20
N GLN A 368 7.73 43.71 -9.05
CA GLN A 368 6.78 44.52 -8.25
C GLN A 368 7.44 45.54 -7.32
N LEU A 369 8.76 45.47 -7.10
CA LEU A 369 9.50 46.47 -6.32
C LEU A 369 10.07 47.61 -7.17
N SER A 370 10.23 47.42 -8.48
CA SER A 370 10.67 48.48 -9.39
C SER A 370 9.57 49.48 -9.76
N ASP A 371 8.30 49.04 -9.80
CA ASP A 371 7.16 49.87 -10.23
C ASP A 371 6.63 50.82 -9.12
N LEU A 372 7.15 50.73 -7.90
CA LEU A 372 6.82 51.64 -6.79
C LEU A 372 7.85 52.76 -6.57
N SER A 373 8.90 52.83 -7.40
CA SER A 373 10.00 53.79 -7.24
C SER A 373 10.06 54.93 -8.27
N LEU A 374 9.07 55.05 -9.15
CA LEU A 374 9.01 56.14 -10.13
C LEU A 374 7.68 56.88 -10.07
N ASN A 375 7.62 57.87 -9.18
CA ASN A 375 6.89 59.12 -9.41
C ASN A 375 7.42 60.20 -8.45
N PRO A 376 8.36 61.04 -8.87
CA PRO A 376 8.58 62.33 -8.25
C PRO A 376 7.58 63.33 -8.85
N SER A 377 6.77 63.95 -8.00
CA SER A 377 6.08 65.21 -8.27
C SER A 377 6.02 66.00 -6.97
#